data_AF-A0A4U9W0Z7-F1
#
_entry.id   AF-A0A4U9W0Z7-F1
#
_cell.length_a   1.000
_cell.length_b   1.000
_cell.length_c   1.000
_cell.angle_alpha   90.00
_cell.angle_beta   90.00
_cell.angle_gamma   90.00
#
_symmetry.space_group_name_H-M   'P 1'
#
loop_
_entity.id
_entity.type
_entity.pdbx_description
1 polymer ?
#
loop_
_entity_poly.entity_id
_entity_poly.type
_entity_poly.pdbx_seq_one_letter_code
_entity_poly.pdbx_strand_id
1 'polypeptide(L)' 'MHTLDAIEQRRATKQFDTQHVMTLDEKKALLNIALQNTPSAFNLQHWRPLLIEDRAQREHIREVAWARRR' A
#
# COMPACT_ATOMS: atom_id res chain seq x y z
N MET A 1 9.44 -12.73 15.05
CA MET A 1 8.77 -13.17 13.80
C MET A 1 9.87 -13.44 12.79
N HIS A 2 9.90 -14.62 12.16
CA HIS A 2 10.93 -14.97 11.19
C HIS A 2 10.54 -14.50 9.79
N THR A 3 11.53 -14.10 8.98
CA THR A 3 11.31 -13.52 7.65
C THR A 3 10.54 -14.46 6.71
N LEU A 4 10.74 -15.78 6.83
CA LEU A 4 10.05 -16.77 6.02
C LEU A 4 8.55 -16.82 6.33
N ASP A 5 8.18 -16.83 7.62
CA ASP A 5 6.77 -16.81 8.04
C ASP A 5 6.03 -15.58 7.48
N ALA A 6 6.69 -14.42 7.48
CA ALA A 6 6.15 -13.17 6.95
C ALA A 6 5.80 -13.27 5.46
N ILE A 7 6.67 -13.92 4.70
CA ILE A 7 6.53 -14.10 3.25
C ILE A 7 5.37 -15.07 2.96
N GLU A 8 5.30 -16.19 3.69
CA GLU A 8 4.24 -17.20 3.54
C GLU A 8 2.85 -16.66 3.92
N GLN A 9 2.78 -15.81 4.94
CA GLN A 9 1.53 -15.20 5.41
C GLN A 9 0.98 -14.12 4.46
N ARG A 10 1.77 -13.61 3.51
CA ARG A 10 1.33 -12.56 2.59
C ARG A 10 0.24 -13.08 1.64
N ARG A 11 -0.99 -12.57 1.79
CA ARG A 11 -2.14 -12.89 0.94
C ARG A 11 -2.71 -11.65 0.26
N ALA A 12 -3.45 -11.85 -0.83
CA ALA A 12 -4.25 -10.79 -1.43
C ALA A 12 -5.55 -10.60 -0.63
N THR A 13 -5.61 -9.54 0.18
CA THR A 13 -6.77 -9.23 1.02
C THR A 13 -7.72 -8.25 0.32
N LYS A 14 -9.02 -8.55 0.37
CA LYS A 14 -10.10 -7.71 -0.18
C LYS A 14 -11.12 -7.29 0.89
N GLN A 15 -10.81 -7.52 2.15
CA GLN A 15 -11.63 -7.18 3.32
C GLN A 15 -10.74 -6.46 4.32
N PHE A 16 -10.95 -5.15 4.47
CA PHE A 16 -10.21 -4.31 5.42
C PHE A 16 -11.10 -3.91 6.59
N ASP A 17 -10.53 -3.89 7.80
CA ASP A 17 -11.20 -3.29 8.95
C ASP A 17 -11.38 -1.78 8.73
N THR A 18 -12.64 -1.33 8.77
CA THR A 18 -13.00 0.07 8.56
C THR A 18 -12.70 0.96 9.77
N GLN A 19 -12.51 0.37 10.96
CA GLN A 19 -12.18 1.09 12.19
C GLN A 19 -10.67 1.26 12.38
N HIS A 20 -9.87 0.40 11.75
CA HIS A 20 -8.43 0.50 11.81
C HIS A 20 -7.91 1.63 10.90
N VAL A 21 -7.15 2.56 11.48
CA VAL A 21 -6.54 3.68 10.76
C VAL A 21 -5.05 3.70 11.06
N MET A 22 -4.23 3.44 10.05
CA MET A 22 -2.79 3.69 10.13
C MET A 22 -2.53 5.20 10.11
N THR A 23 -1.59 5.64 10.95
CA THR A 23 -1.08 7.01 10.96
C THR A 23 -0.34 7.33 9.65
N LEU A 24 -0.19 8.61 9.35
CA LEU A 24 0.57 9.04 8.18
C LEU A 24 2.04 8.60 8.27
N ASP A 25 2.62 8.61 9.47
CA ASP A 25 4.01 8.27 9.70
C ASP A 25 4.28 6.77 9.48
N GLU A 26 3.37 5.90 9.94
CA GLU A 26 3.44 4.45 9.65
C GLU A 26 3.38 4.19 8.14
N LYS A 27 2.47 4.86 7.41
CA LYS A 27 2.36 4.72 5.95
C LYS A 27 3.62 5.19 5.24
N LYS A 28 4.18 6.33 5.64
CA LYS A 28 5.42 6.87 5.07
C LYS A 28 6.62 5.96 5.37
N ALA A 29 6.71 5.41 6.58
CA ALA A 29 7.75 4.44 6.94
C ALA A 29 7.69 3.21 6.03
N LEU A 30 6.50 2.63 5.82
CA LEU A 30 6.31 1.50 4.92
C LEU A 30 6.71 1.82 3.47
N LEU A 31 6.30 3.00 2.96
CA LEU A 31 6.70 3.45 1.64
C LEU A 31 8.22 3.64 1.54
N ASN A 32 8.85 4.26 2.52
CA ASN A 32 10.30 4.44 2.54
C ASN A 32 11.04 3.11 2.50
N ILE A 33 10.63 2.14 3.33
CA ILE A 33 11.19 0.79 3.34
C ILE A 33 11.05 0.15 1.95
N ALA A 34 9.88 0.27 1.31
CA ALA A 34 9.66 -0.31 -0.02
C ALA A 34 10.53 0.36 -1.09
N LEU A 35 10.59 1.70 -1.12
CA LEU A 35 11.30 2.44 -2.16
C LEU A 35 12.82 2.31 -2.03
N GLN A 36 13.35 2.27 -0.80
CA GLN A 36 14.80 2.18 -0.55
C GLN A 36 15.35 0.77 -0.78
N ASN A 37 14.57 -0.26 -0.43
CA ASN A 37 15.06 -1.64 -0.46
C ASN A 37 14.71 -2.38 -1.76
N THR A 38 13.91 -1.80 -2.65
CA THR A 38 13.58 -2.42 -3.94
C THR A 38 14.67 -2.13 -4.97
N PRO A 39 15.32 -3.14 -5.57
CA PRO A 39 16.25 -2.90 -6.65
C PRO A 39 15.51 -2.45 -7.92
N SER A 40 16.14 -1.58 -8.71
CA SER A 40 15.66 -1.21 -10.06
C SER A 40 16.82 -1.23 -11.05
N ALA A 41 16.51 -1.44 -12.33
CA ALA A 41 17.52 -1.44 -13.39
C ALA A 41 18.30 -0.12 -13.37
N PHE A 42 19.64 -0.22 -13.32
CA PHE A 42 20.56 0.92 -13.20
C PHE A 42 20.25 1.85 -12.00
N ASN A 43 19.53 1.36 -10.98
CA ASN A 43 19.05 2.13 -9.85
C ASN A 43 18.24 3.39 -10.24
N LEU A 44 17.48 3.34 -11.34
CA LEU A 44 16.77 4.51 -11.87
C LEU A 44 15.50 4.89 -11.08
N GLN A 45 14.90 3.95 -10.34
CA GLN A 45 13.78 4.23 -9.44
C GLN A 45 12.63 5.02 -10.12
N HIS A 46 12.13 4.54 -11.26
CA HIS A 46 11.09 5.22 -12.05
C HIS A 46 9.72 5.38 -11.37
N TRP A 47 9.51 4.76 -10.20
CA TRP A 47 8.24 4.81 -9.48
C TRP A 47 7.93 6.22 -8.94
N ARG A 48 6.64 6.57 -8.95
CA ARG A 48 6.10 7.81 -8.37
C ARG A 48 4.85 7.47 -7.55
N PRO A 49 5.00 7.00 -6.30
CA PRO A 49 3.86 6.64 -5.49
C PRO A 49 3.04 7.89 -5.13
N LEU A 50 1.72 7.79 -5.27
CA LEU A 50 0.76 8.79 -4.81
C LEU A 50 -0.10 8.17 -3.69
N LEU A 51 0.00 8.72 -2.49
CA LEU A 51 -0.79 8.29 -1.34
C LEU A 51 -2.11 9.06 -1.28
N ILE A 52 -3.24 8.36 -1.34
CA ILE A 52 -4.58 8.96 -1.30
C ILE A 52 -5.19 8.79 0.10
N GLU A 53 -5.11 9.87 0.89
CA GLU A 53 -5.59 9.89 2.28
C GLU A 53 -7.07 10.25 2.42
N ASP A 54 -7.58 11.11 1.54
CA ASP A 54 -8.96 11.57 1.57
C ASP A 54 -9.93 10.42 1.20
N ARG A 55 -10.91 10.20 2.08
CA ARG A 55 -11.96 9.20 1.87
C ARG A 55 -12.83 9.56 0.67
N ALA A 56 -13.17 10.84 0.47
CA ALA A 56 -14.00 11.26 -0.64
C ALA A 56 -13.30 10.94 -1.97
N GLN A 57 -12.02 11.29 -2.10
CA GLN A 57 -11.22 10.94 -3.28
C GLN A 57 -11.16 9.43 -3.54
N ARG A 58 -11.04 8.60 -2.49
CA ARG A 58 -11.05 7.14 -2.64
C ARG A 58 -12.38 6.60 -3.17
N GLU A 59 -13.52 7.19 -2.79
CA GLU A 59 -14.82 6.77 -3.32
C GLU A 59 -14.94 7.11 -4.82
N HIS A 60 -14.51 8.30 -5.26
CA HIS A 60 -14.49 8.65 -6.68
C HIS A 60 -13.61 7.69 -7.51
N ILE A 61 -12.44 7.33 -6.98
CA ILE A 61 -11.54 6.37 -7.66
C ILE A 61 -12.18 4.98 -7.71
N ARG A 62 -12.97 4.60 -6.70
CA ARG A 62 -13.64 3.30 -6.65
C ARG A 62 -14.68 3.15 -7.75
N GLU A 63 -15.41 4.20 -8.10
CA GLU A 63 -16.41 4.19 -9.16
C GLU A 63 -15.78 3.77 -10.51
N VAL A 64 -14.59 4.28 -10.82
CA VAL A 64 -13.86 3.93 -12.05
C VAL A 64 -13.07 2.62 -11.94
N ALA A 65 -12.85 2.10 -10.73
CA ALA A 65 -12.15 0.84 -10.46
C ALA A 65 -13.11 -0.37 -10.35
N TRP A 66 -14.12 -0.43 -11.25
CA TRP A 66 -15.16 -1.46 -11.28
C TRP A 66 -15.88 -1.69 -9.94
N ALA A 67 -16.02 -0.63 -9.13
CA ALA A 67 -16.65 -0.66 -7.81
C ALA A 67 -16.07 -1.72 -6.85
N ARG A 68 -14.80 -2.12 -7.03
CA ARG A 68 -14.16 -3.17 -6.22
C ARG A 68 -14.36 -2.89 -4.72
N ARG A 69 -14.99 -3.85 -4.03
CA ARG A 69 -15.33 -3.73 -2.61
C ARG A 69 -14.05 -3.86 -1.75
N ARG A 70 -14.03 -3.07 -0.68
CA ARG A 70 -13.04 -3.14 0.40
C ARG A 70 -13.25 -4.35 1.27
#